data_AF-A0A7Y3D8S3-F1
#
_entry.id   AF-A0A7Y3D8S3-F1
#
_cell.length_a   1.000
_cell.length_b   1.000
_cell.length_c   1.000
_cell.angle_alpha   90.00
_cell.angle_beta   90.00
_cell.angle_gamma   90.00
#
_symmetry.space_group_name_H-M   'P 1'
#
loop_
_entity.id
_entity.type
_entity.pdbx_description
1 polymer ?
#
loop_
_entity_poly.entity_id
_entity_poly.type
_entity_poly.pdbx_seq_one_letter_code
_entity_poly.pdbx_strand_id
1 'polypeptide(L)' 'MARIEGLSDEQAGFVTRAIFRSAKKMVGRVPEPLRIQAHNGAVMWAAGGFEMGLRSAKSVDPKLKAIASIKVASMVGCVF' A
#
# COMPACT_ATOMS: atom_id res chain seq x y z
N MET A 1 13.63 -0.19 2.87
CA MET A 1 14.49 -1.40 2.64
C MET A 1 14.21 -2.00 1.27
N ALA A 2 13.82 -1.17 0.30
CA ALA A 2 13.61 -1.58 -1.07
C ALA A 2 14.91 -1.53 -1.87
N ARG A 3 15.06 -2.47 -2.81
CA ARG A 3 16.14 -2.46 -3.82
C ARG A 3 15.87 -1.49 -4.97
N ILE A 4 14.68 -0.91 -5.00
CA ILE A 4 14.20 0.02 -6.02
C ILE A 4 13.89 1.32 -5.30
N GLU A 5 14.43 2.43 -5.79
CA GLU A 5 14.11 3.76 -5.25
C GLU A 5 12.64 4.07 -5.51
N GLY A 6 11.91 4.50 -4.47
CA GLY A 6 10.53 4.92 -4.60
C GLY A 6 10.44 6.24 -5.36
N LEU A 7 9.37 6.41 -6.15
CA LEU A 7 9.13 7.65 -6.89
C LEU A 7 9.06 8.86 -5.94
N SER A 8 9.76 9.95 -6.28
CA SER A 8 9.69 11.20 -5.53
C SER A 8 8.39 11.96 -5.83
N ASP A 9 8.01 12.89 -4.95
CA ASP A 9 6.81 13.74 -5.13
C ASP A 9 6.93 14.67 -6.36
N GLU A 10 8.15 14.91 -6.85
CA GLU A 10 8.45 15.74 -8.03
C GLU A 10 8.37 14.95 -9.33
N GLN A 11 8.70 13.66 -9.28
CA GLN A 11 8.57 12.72 -10.40
C GLN A 11 7.13 12.19 -10.54
N ALA A 12 6.31 12.31 -9.49
CA ALA A 12 4.93 11.86 -9.49
C ALA A 12 4.01 12.77 -10.33
N GLY A 13 3.31 12.17 -11.29
CA GLY A 13 2.21 12.83 -11.98
C GLY A 13 1.07 13.25 -11.04
N PHE A 14 0.18 14.12 -11.52
CA PHE A 14 -0.89 14.72 -10.69
C PHE A 14 -1.77 13.68 -9.97
N VAL A 15 -2.12 12.59 -10.66
CA VAL A 15 -2.95 11.49 -10.10
C VAL A 15 -2.21 10.75 -8.99
N THR A 16 -0.97 10.33 -9.22
CA THR A 16 -0.12 9.66 -8.24
C THR A 16 0.08 10.54 -6.99
N ARG A 17 0.24 11.85 -7.19
CA ARG A 17 0.39 12.81 -6.08
C ARG A 17 -0.88 12.92 -5.23
N ALA A 18 -2.06 12.86 -5.85
CA ALA A 18 -3.33 12.79 -5.12
C ALA A 18 -3.44 11.50 -4.29
N ILE A 19 -3.03 10.36 -4.86
CA ILE A 19 -2.99 9.06 -4.17
C ILE A 19 -2.03 9.12 -2.97
N PHE A 20 -0.83 9.68 -3.13
CA PHE A 20 0.12 9.86 -2.03
C PHE A 20 -0.44 10.73 -0.91
N ARG A 21 -1.13 11.84 -1.23
CA ARG A 21 -1.79 12.68 -0.21
C ARG A 21 -2.89 11.91 0.53
N SER A 22 -3.69 11.13 -0.19
CA SER A 22 -4.73 10.28 0.40
C SER A 22 -4.13 9.25 1.35
N ALA A 23 -3.09 8.54 0.90
CA ALA A 23 -2.35 7.57 1.72
C ALA A 23 -1.74 8.22 2.98
N LYS A 24 -1.13 9.40 2.84
CA LYS A 24 -0.59 10.18 3.96
C LYS A 24 -1.68 10.58 4.96
N LYS A 25 -2.88 10.92 4.50
CA LYS A 25 -4.02 11.24 5.38
C LYS A 25 -4.53 10.03 6.15
N MET A 26 -4.52 8.84 5.53
CA MET A 26 -5.01 7.61 6.17
C MET A 26 -4.00 6.97 7.13
N VAL A 27 -2.72 6.97 6.78
CA VAL A 27 -1.67 6.20 7.46
C VAL A 27 -0.65 7.11 8.17
N GLY A 28 -0.78 8.44 8.03
CA GLY A 28 0.16 9.44 8.56
C GLY A 28 1.44 9.62 7.73
N ARG A 29 1.78 8.64 6.90
CA ARG A 29 2.93 8.66 5.97
C ARG A 29 2.58 8.00 4.64
N VAL A 30 3.35 8.30 3.60
CA VAL A 30 3.26 7.58 2.32
C VAL A 30 4.03 6.27 2.48
N PRO A 31 3.40 5.09 2.36
CA PRO A 31 4.11 3.82 2.46
C PRO A 31 5.18 3.70 1.36
N GLU A 32 6.37 3.19 1.72
CA GLU A 32 7.45 2.88 0.75
C GLU A 32 6.95 1.99 -0.41
N PRO A 33 6.13 0.93 -0.18
CA PRO A 33 5.59 0.11 -1.26
C PRO A 33 4.75 0.88 -2.27
N LEU A 34 3.99 1.89 -1.81
CA LEU A 34 3.15 2.70 -2.68
C LEU A 34 3.99 3.58 -3.61
N ARG A 35 5.14 4.08 -3.13
CA ARG A 35 6.09 4.83 -3.95
C ARG A 35 6.77 3.97 -5.00
N ILE A 36 6.99 2.69 -4.70
CA ILE A 36 7.60 1.74 -5.64
C ILE A 36 6.59 1.31 -6.71
N GLN A 37 5.36 0.99 -6.30
CA GLN A 37 4.29 0.62 -7.24
C GLN A 37 3.96 1.77 -8.20
N ALA A 38 4.14 3.02 -7.76
CA ALA A 38 3.92 4.21 -8.59
C ALA A 38 4.81 4.30 -9.84
N HIS A 39 5.87 3.50 -9.96
CA HIS A 39 6.64 3.37 -11.21
C HIS A 39 5.78 2.85 -12.37
N ASN A 40 4.73 2.07 -12.08
CA ASN A 40 3.78 1.60 -13.09
C ASN A 40 2.35 1.84 -12.59
N GLY A 41 1.63 2.74 -13.27
CA GLY A 41 0.27 3.12 -12.90
C GLY A 41 -0.71 1.93 -12.86
N ALA A 42 -0.58 0.96 -13.78
CA ALA A 42 -1.44 -0.22 -13.78
C ALA A 42 -1.19 -1.12 -12.56
N VAL A 43 0.07 -1.29 -12.16
CA VAL A 43 0.44 -2.05 -10.96
C VAL A 43 -0.07 -1.37 -9.70
N MET A 44 0.12 -0.05 -9.60
CA MET A 44 -0.39 0.75 -8.47
C MET A 44 -1.91 0.66 -8.35
N TRP A 45 -2.64 0.74 -9.47
CA TRP A 45 -4.09 0.62 -9.47
C TRP A 45 -4.57 -0.78 -9.10
N ALA A 46 -3.93 -1.83 -9.65
CA ALA A 46 -4.29 -3.21 -9.34
C ALA A 46 -4.09 -3.51 -7.84
N ALA A 47 -2.93 -3.14 -7.29
CA ALA A 47 -2.63 -3.32 -5.88
C ALA A 47 -3.55 -2.47 -4.99
N GLY A 48 -3.78 -1.21 -5.33
CA GLY A 48 -4.72 -0.34 -4.60
C GLY A 48 -6.15 -0.89 -4.61
N GLY A 49 -6.62 -1.38 -5.75
CA GLY A 49 -7.93 -2.02 -5.89
C GLY A 49 -8.06 -3.29 -5.04
N PHE A 50 -7.02 -4.13 -5.03
CA PHE A 50 -6.96 -5.32 -4.18
C PHE A 50 -7.04 -4.96 -2.69
N GLU A 51 -6.24 -4.01 -2.23
CA GLU A 51 -6.25 -3.52 -0.84
C GLU A 51 -7.61 -2.93 -0.45
N MET A 52 -8.25 -2.16 -1.34
CA MET A 52 -9.59 -1.63 -1.11
C MET A 52 -10.64 -2.74 -1.03
N GLY A 53 -10.53 -3.77 -1.87
CA GLY A 53 -11.38 -4.96 -1.82
C GLY A 53 -11.25 -5.71 -0.49
N LEU A 54 -10.01 -5.96 -0.04
CA LEU A 54 -9.76 -6.57 1.26
C LEU A 54 -10.30 -5.74 2.42
N ARG A 55 -10.17 -4.41 2.33
CA ARG A 55 -10.69 -3.50 3.36
C ARG A 55 -12.21 -3.50 3.40
N SER A 56 -12.87 -3.51 2.24
CA SER A 56 -14.34 -3.46 2.13
C SER A 56 -15.03 -4.78 2.48
N ALA A 57 -14.35 -5.92 2.36
CA ALA A 57 -14.87 -7.23 2.74
C ALA A 57 -15.29 -7.27 4.22
N LYS A 58 -16.54 -7.66 4.49
CA LYS A 58 -17.13 -7.67 5.85
C LYS A 58 -17.32 -9.06 6.45
N SER A 59 -16.82 -10.11 5.79
CA SER A 59 -16.99 -11.50 6.24
C SER A 59 -16.32 -11.80 7.59
N VAL A 60 -15.36 -10.97 8.02
CA VAL A 60 -14.63 -11.10 9.27
C VAL A 60 -14.33 -9.73 9.88
N ASP A 61 -14.11 -9.68 11.20
CA ASP A 61 -13.76 -8.45 11.92
C ASP A 61 -12.47 -7.82 11.34
N PRO A 62 -12.43 -6.48 11.13
CA PRO A 62 -11.23 -5.79 10.65
C PRO A 62 -9.96 -6.06 11.46
N LYS A 63 -10.07 -6.21 12.79
CA LYS A 63 -8.94 -6.53 13.65
C LYS A 63 -8.43 -7.94 13.42
N LEU A 64 -9.34 -8.91 13.18
CA LEU A 64 -8.95 -10.28 12.85
C LEU A 64 -8.21 -10.34 11.51
N LYS A 65 -8.65 -9.55 10.51
CA LYS A 65 -7.92 -9.41 9.24
C LYS A 65 -6.49 -8.91 9.46
N ALA A 66 -6.32 -7.88 10.27
CA ALA A 66 -5.00 -7.32 10.57
C ALA A 66 -4.09 -8.34 11.29
N ILE A 67 -4.62 -9.05 12.29
CA ILE A 67 -3.85 -10.08 13.03
C ILE A 67 -3.44 -11.23 12.10
N ALA A 68 -4.35 -11.68 11.22
CA ALA A 68 -4.04 -12.71 10.24
C ALA A 68 -2.91 -12.28 9.29
N SER A 69 -2.96 -11.04 8.77
CA SER A 69 -1.89 -10.50 7.94
C SER A 69 -0.54 -10.45 8.68
N ILE A 70 -0.51 -10.00 9.93
CA ILE A 70 0.72 -9.96 10.75
C ILE A 70 1.27 -11.37 11.00
N LYS A 71 0.39 -12.34 11.29
CA LYS A 71 0.81 -13.74 11.48
C LYS A 71 1.42 -14.31 10.21
N VAL A 72 0.79 -14.10 9.05
CA VAL A 72 1.32 -14.56 7.76
C VAL A 72 2.64 -13.88 7.45
N ALA A 73 2.73 -12.56 7.60
CA ALA A 73 3.96 -11.80 7.42
C ALA A 73 5.11 -12.37 8.29
N SER A 74 4.82 -12.67 9.56
CA SER A 74 5.79 -13.28 10.48
C SER A 74 6.23 -14.68 10.04
N MET A 75 5.32 -15.50 9.51
CA MET A 75 5.62 -16.87 9.06
C MET A 75 6.48 -16.89 7.79
N VAL A 76 6.26 -15.95 6.87
CA VAL A 76 7.05 -15.86 5.62
C VAL A 76 8.34 -15.05 5.78
N GLY A 77 8.58 -14.47 6.96
CA GLY A 77 9.75 -13.62 7.22
C GLY A 77 9.66 -12.26 6.53
N CYS A 78 8.45 -11.73 6.29
CA CYS A 78 8.26 -10.39 5.76
C CYS A 78 8.64 -9.35 6.84
N VAL A 79 9.66 -8.55 6.54
CA VAL A 79 10.18 -7.48 7.41
C VAL A 79 9.47 -6.13 7.22
N PHE A 80 8.49 -6.09 6.32
CA PHE A 80 7.59 -4.95 6.04
C PHE A 80 6.25 -5.13 6.72
#